data_AF-A0AAJ6KAJ0-F1
#
_entry.id   AF-A0AAJ6KAJ0-F1
#
_cell.length_a   1.000
_cell.length_b   1.000
_cell.length_c   1.000
_cell.angle_alpha   90.00
_cell.angle_beta   90.00
_cell.angle_gamma   90.00
#
_symmetry.space_group_name_H-M   'P 1'
#
loop_
_entity.id
_entity.type
_entity.pdbx_description
1 polymer ?
#
loop_
_entity_poly.entity_id
_entity_poly.type
_entity_poly.pdbx_seq_one_letter_code
_entity_poly.pdbx_strand_id
1 'polypeptide(L)'
;MDLEQPTDRCWRTATPSDAFWEWVADRSCLAHDHLVAVAQVGRDETGALVVRTAGPSGLALPTALDRIGSPTPGVAVTLTLPLLEVALLADAGALLLGSARVEDVVVDDAGAVVLVDRPPGADGQQPAGSLPGVEALVLAVRAVWDRVDARDAGIAGPGADGIDERCSLARTHGGAALVELDRAVRAAAPPRPVRWDPPPLPYAFETADRHGTATGGRPGTQGTLPVGRLLVACRDVLTSGVPLAGRRVGVRAVVTVLVVVAGLVVAVTQGRGR
;
A
#
# COMPACT_ATOMS: atom_id res chain seq x y z
N MET A 1 -9.68 7.33 27.42
CA MET A 1 -9.49 7.65 25.98
C MET A 1 -8.10 7.17 25.66
N ASP A 2 -7.99 5.86 25.42
CA ASP A 2 -6.72 5.24 25.05
C ASP A 2 -6.49 5.57 23.59
N LEU A 3 -5.51 6.45 23.34
CA LEU A 3 -4.99 6.65 22.00
C LEU A 3 -4.41 5.30 21.58
N GLU A 4 -5.03 4.63 20.60
CA GLU A 4 -4.44 3.49 19.90
C GLU A 4 -2.97 3.84 19.63
N GLN A 5 -2.05 3.10 20.24
CA GLN A 5 -0.63 3.35 20.02
C GLN A 5 -0.39 3.18 18.53
N PRO A 6 0.23 4.17 17.85
CA PRO A 6 0.62 4.00 16.46
C PRO A 6 1.47 2.74 16.40
N THR A 7 1.08 1.77 15.56
CA THR A 7 1.86 0.56 15.25
C THR A 7 3.32 0.98 15.17
N ASP A 8 4.17 0.44 16.04
CA ASP A 8 5.55 0.93 16.15
C ASP A 8 6.23 0.81 14.78
N ARG A 9 6.49 1.95 14.15
CA ARG A 9 7.05 2.06 12.79
C ARG A 9 8.57 1.93 12.79
N CYS A 10 9.13 1.51 13.92
CA CYS A 10 10.54 1.47 14.19
C CYS A 10 10.92 0.10 14.72
N TRP A 11 11.63 -0.67 13.90
CA TRP A 11 12.11 -2.00 14.28
C TRP A 11 13.56 -1.91 14.69
N ARG A 12 13.89 -2.50 15.84
CA ARG A 12 15.25 -2.54 16.38
C ARG A 12 15.75 -3.98 16.43
N THR A 13 17.05 -4.16 16.22
CA THR A 13 17.73 -5.42 16.53
C THR A 13 19.18 -5.16 16.93
N ALA A 14 19.57 -5.64 18.11
CA ALA A 14 20.97 -5.54 18.57
C ALA A 14 21.91 -6.43 17.75
N THR A 15 21.43 -7.60 17.32
CA THR A 15 22.17 -8.59 16.56
C THR A 15 21.33 -9.05 15.35
N PRO A 16 21.34 -8.29 14.24
CA PRO A 16 20.50 -8.61 13.08
C PRO A 16 20.89 -9.98 12.49
N SER A 17 19.89 -10.84 12.32
CA SER A 17 20.03 -12.11 11.59
C SER A 17 20.03 -11.89 10.08
N ASP A 18 20.41 -12.92 9.32
CA ASP A 18 20.33 -12.87 7.85
C ASP A 18 18.88 -12.62 7.38
N ALA A 19 17.90 -13.28 8.00
CA ALA A 19 16.48 -13.07 7.70
C ALA A 19 16.02 -11.62 7.95
N PHE A 20 16.55 -10.96 8.99
CA PHE A 20 16.26 -9.54 9.24
C PHE A 20 16.82 -8.68 8.09
N TRP A 21 18.07 -8.95 7.66
CA TRP A 21 18.69 -8.22 6.55
C TRP A 21 18.01 -8.46 5.22
N GLU A 22 17.57 -9.68 4.94
CA GLU A 22 16.78 -10.03 3.76
C GLU A 22 15.47 -9.25 3.72
N TRP A 23 14.75 -9.17 4.85
CA TRP A 23 13.55 -8.34 4.95
C TRP A 23 13.84 -6.86 4.69
N VAL A 24 14.92 -6.31 5.27
CA VAL A 24 15.33 -4.92 5.04
C VAL A 24 15.65 -4.68 3.57
N ALA A 25 16.38 -5.59 2.93
CA ALA A 25 16.74 -5.50 1.52
C ALA A 25 15.52 -5.57 0.61
N ASP A 26 14.61 -6.52 0.85
CA ASP A 26 13.34 -6.68 0.14
C ASP A 26 12.53 -5.38 0.19
N ARG A 27 12.33 -4.82 1.38
CA ARG A 27 11.54 -3.59 1.59
C ARG A 27 12.21 -2.29 1.22
N SER A 28 13.51 -2.31 0.97
CA SER A 28 14.24 -1.15 0.44
C SER A 28 14.23 -1.14 -1.09
N CYS A 29 14.11 -2.31 -1.74
CA CYS A 29 14.17 -2.44 -3.20
C CYS A 29 12.78 -2.47 -3.85
N LEU A 30 11.77 -2.97 -3.14
CA LEU A 30 10.41 -3.12 -3.64
C LEU A 30 9.51 -1.99 -3.13
N ALA A 31 9.08 -1.12 -4.05
CA ALA A 31 7.97 -0.22 -3.79
C ALA A 31 6.68 -0.93 -4.21
N HIS A 32 5.92 -1.44 -3.24
CA HIS A 32 4.61 -2.04 -3.45
C HIS A 32 3.56 -1.20 -2.74
N ASP A 33 2.48 -0.84 -3.44
CA ASP A 33 1.49 0.13 -2.93
C ASP A 33 0.70 -0.38 -1.70
N HIS A 34 0.77 -1.68 -1.42
CA HIS A 34 -0.01 -2.38 -0.38
C HIS A 34 0.84 -2.93 0.75
N LEU A 35 2.09 -2.48 0.82
CA LEU A 35 3.06 -3.00 1.75
C LEU A 35 4.00 -1.89 2.18
N VAL A 36 4.32 -1.86 3.48
CA VAL A 36 5.16 -0.80 4.01
C VAL A 36 6.59 -0.86 3.45
N ALA A 37 7.08 0.28 2.97
CA ALA A 37 8.46 0.45 2.52
C ALA A 37 9.37 0.84 3.68
N VAL A 38 10.65 0.51 3.57
CA VAL A 38 11.68 1.04 4.47
C VAL A 38 11.97 2.50 4.11
N ALA A 39 11.80 3.40 5.08
CA ALA A 39 12.07 4.82 4.90
C ALA A 39 13.52 5.17 5.26
N GLN A 40 14.03 4.61 6.37
CA GLN A 40 15.39 4.85 6.84
C GLN A 40 15.95 3.62 7.56
N VAL A 41 17.26 3.41 7.43
CA VAL A 41 18.03 2.43 8.18
C VAL A 41 19.20 3.16 8.84
N GLY A 42 19.44 2.88 10.12
CA GLY A 42 20.52 3.50 10.88
C GLY A 42 20.91 2.67 12.09
N ARG A 43 21.69 3.27 12.97
CA ARG A 43 22.01 2.69 14.28
C ARG A 43 21.67 3.69 15.37
N ASP A 44 21.25 3.18 16.51
CA ASP A 44 21.10 4.01 17.71
C ASP A 44 22.43 4.17 18.47
N GLU A 45 22.37 4.87 19.59
CA GLU A 45 23.51 5.13 20.49
C GLU A 45 24.13 3.86 21.10
N THR A 46 23.41 2.74 21.12
CA THR A 46 23.92 1.44 21.58
C THR A 46 24.58 0.64 20.47
N GLY A 47 24.53 1.14 19.22
CA GLY A 47 25.01 0.46 18.04
C GLY A 47 24.03 -0.57 17.45
N ALA A 48 22.83 -0.70 18.03
CA ALA A 48 21.78 -1.58 17.51
C ALA A 48 21.25 -1.06 16.17
N LEU A 49 20.90 -1.97 15.27
CA LEU A 49 20.29 -1.61 13.99
C LEU A 49 18.87 -1.12 14.23
N VAL A 50 18.52 -0.01 13.59
CA VAL A 50 17.19 0.59 13.65
C VAL A 50 16.68 0.79 12.23
N VAL A 51 15.49 0.27 11.96
CA VAL A 51 14.81 0.37 10.68
C VAL A 51 13.50 1.09 10.89
N ARG A 52 13.35 2.25 10.24
CA ARG A 52 12.10 3.01 10.25
C ARG A 52 11.36 2.78 8.94
N THR A 53 10.11 2.36 9.04
CA THR A 53 9.23 2.18 7.88
C THR A 53 8.50 3.47 7.54
N ALA A 54 8.04 3.59 6.31
CA ALA A 54 7.12 4.66 5.91
C ALA A 54 5.85 4.57 6.77
N GLY A 55 5.31 5.71 7.20
CA GLY A 55 4.10 5.73 8.00
C GLY A 55 2.85 5.73 7.12
N PRO A 56 2.14 4.61 6.94
CA PRO A 56 0.87 4.66 6.23
C PRO A 56 -0.10 5.58 6.99
N SER A 57 -0.85 6.37 6.23
CA SER A 57 -1.98 7.15 6.73
C SER A 57 -3.22 6.28 6.73
N GLY A 58 -4.01 6.32 7.81
CA GLY A 58 -5.26 5.56 7.87
C GLY A 58 -5.53 4.99 9.26
N LEU A 59 -6.55 4.15 9.32
CA LEU A 59 -6.96 3.43 10.53
C LEU A 59 -6.58 1.95 10.40
N ALA A 60 -6.28 1.31 11.53
CA ALA A 60 -6.16 -0.15 11.58
C ALA A 60 -7.46 -0.79 11.06
N LEU A 61 -7.34 -1.92 10.35
CA LEU A 61 -8.45 -2.55 9.64
C LEU A 61 -9.67 -2.83 10.54
N PRO A 62 -9.54 -3.35 11.79
CA PRO A 62 -10.70 -3.51 12.67
C PRO A 62 -11.43 -2.19 12.94
N THR A 63 -10.67 -1.15 13.27
CA THR A 63 -11.21 0.21 13.51
C THR A 63 -11.82 0.82 12.26
N ALA A 64 -11.26 0.53 11.08
CA ALA A 64 -11.83 0.94 9.80
C ALA A 64 -13.17 0.23 9.53
N LEU A 65 -13.23 -1.09 9.76
CA LEU A 65 -14.45 -1.88 9.60
C LEU A 65 -15.55 -1.47 10.58
N ASP A 66 -15.21 -1.09 11.81
CA ASP A 66 -16.18 -0.55 12.79
C ASP A 66 -16.81 0.76 12.32
N ARG A 67 -16.07 1.59 11.58
CA ARG A 67 -16.62 2.81 10.98
C ARG A 67 -17.41 2.56 9.71
N ILE A 68 -16.95 1.64 8.87
CA ILE A 68 -17.65 1.24 7.65
C ILE A 68 -18.97 0.54 8.00
N GLY A 69 -19.02 -0.15 9.14
CA GLY A 69 -20.16 -0.94 9.57
C GLY A 69 -20.25 -2.23 8.76
N SER A 70 -21.24 -2.31 7.87
CA SER A 70 -21.47 -3.46 7.01
C SER A 70 -21.10 -3.13 5.55
N PRO A 71 -19.88 -3.48 5.08
CA PRO A 71 -19.49 -3.23 3.71
C PRO A 71 -20.37 -4.02 2.73
N THR A 72 -20.69 -3.40 1.59
CA THR A 72 -21.25 -4.15 0.45
C THR A 72 -20.21 -5.14 -0.10
N PRO A 73 -20.61 -6.21 -0.80
CA PRO A 73 -19.65 -7.14 -1.43
C PRO A 73 -18.63 -6.43 -2.32
N GLY A 74 -19.04 -5.42 -3.09
CA GLY A 74 -18.11 -4.65 -3.94
C GLY A 74 -17.08 -3.84 -3.16
N VAL A 75 -17.43 -3.34 -1.96
CA VAL A 75 -16.48 -2.67 -1.05
C VAL A 75 -15.54 -3.70 -0.43
N ALA A 76 -16.05 -4.87 -0.01
CA ALA A 76 -15.23 -5.95 0.51
C ALA A 76 -14.20 -6.43 -0.53
N VAL A 77 -14.59 -6.56 -1.80
CA VAL A 77 -13.66 -6.86 -2.90
C VAL A 77 -12.57 -5.80 -3.01
N THR A 78 -12.91 -4.51 -2.97
CA THR A 78 -11.91 -3.42 -3.00
C THR A 78 -10.91 -3.50 -1.87
N LEU A 79 -11.35 -3.82 -0.65
CA LEU A 79 -10.47 -3.93 0.52
C LEU A 79 -9.61 -5.19 0.52
N THR A 80 -10.10 -6.30 -0.05
CA THR A 80 -9.48 -7.63 0.11
C THR A 80 -8.61 -8.06 -1.06
N LEU A 81 -8.87 -7.58 -2.29
CA LEU A 81 -8.02 -7.93 -3.44
C LEU A 81 -6.54 -7.54 -3.26
N PRO A 82 -6.20 -6.35 -2.74
CA PRO A 82 -4.80 -5.99 -2.57
C PRO A 82 -4.10 -6.83 -1.50
N LEU A 83 -4.84 -7.29 -0.48
CA LEU A 83 -4.31 -8.21 0.54
C LEU A 83 -3.97 -9.58 -0.07
N LEU A 84 -4.85 -10.09 -0.94
CA LEU A 84 -4.63 -11.36 -1.65
C LEU A 84 -3.50 -11.25 -2.68
N GLU A 85 -3.34 -10.10 -3.33
CA GLU A 85 -2.22 -9.85 -4.24
C GLU A 85 -0.87 -9.95 -3.51
N VAL A 86 -0.73 -9.28 -2.36
CA VAL A 86 0.48 -9.37 -1.55
C VAL A 86 0.70 -10.80 -1.03
N ALA A 87 -0.37 -11.47 -0.60
CA ALA A 87 -0.29 -12.86 -0.14
C ALA A 87 0.19 -13.82 -1.25
N LEU A 88 -0.33 -13.67 -2.47
CA LEU A 88 0.05 -14.48 -3.63
C LEU A 88 1.50 -14.24 -4.04
N LEU A 89 1.97 -12.99 -4.00
CA LEU A 89 3.38 -12.67 -4.27
C LEU A 89 4.30 -13.30 -3.23
N ALA A 90 3.91 -13.25 -1.96
CA ALA A 90 4.68 -13.87 -0.88
C ALA A 90 4.68 -15.40 -0.97
N ASP A 91 3.54 -16.02 -1.25
CA ASP A 91 3.42 -17.47 -1.47
C ASP A 91 4.25 -17.95 -2.67
N ALA A 92 4.35 -17.14 -3.72
CA ALA A 92 5.23 -17.39 -4.87
C ALA A 92 6.71 -17.11 -4.60
N GLY A 93 7.08 -16.62 -3.42
CA GLY A 93 8.45 -16.26 -3.05
C GLY A 93 8.97 -14.98 -3.75
N ALA A 94 8.08 -14.19 -4.35
CA ALA A 94 8.42 -12.93 -5.00
C ALA A 94 8.54 -11.76 -4.00
N LEU A 95 8.13 -11.99 -2.75
CA LEU A 95 8.10 -11.00 -1.68
C LEU A 95 8.31 -11.67 -0.33
N LEU A 96 9.09 -11.04 0.56
CA LEU A 96 9.31 -11.55 1.91
C LEU A 96 8.35 -10.87 2.89
N LEU A 97 7.51 -11.67 3.55
CA LEU A 97 6.66 -11.22 4.65
C LEU A 97 7.22 -11.66 6.00
N GLY A 98 7.30 -10.71 6.92
CA GLY A 98 7.49 -10.95 8.34
C GLY A 98 6.20 -11.41 9.02
N SER A 99 6.10 -11.16 10.33
CA SER A 99 4.88 -11.46 11.10
C SER A 99 3.96 -10.25 11.17
N ALA A 100 2.65 -10.50 11.27
CA ALA A 100 1.66 -9.43 11.38
C ALA A 100 0.40 -9.91 12.09
N ARG A 101 -0.42 -8.96 12.50
CA ARG A 101 -1.80 -9.17 12.93
C ARG A 101 -2.78 -8.45 12.00
N VAL A 102 -4.06 -8.66 12.21
CA VAL A 102 -5.11 -7.94 11.47
C VAL A 102 -5.06 -6.45 11.77
N GLU A 103 -4.67 -6.06 12.99
CA GLU A 103 -4.50 -4.66 13.40
C GLU A 103 -3.33 -3.95 12.69
N ASP A 104 -2.40 -4.72 12.12
CA ASP A 104 -1.24 -4.17 11.43
C ASP A 104 -1.53 -3.93 9.92
N VAL A 105 -2.77 -4.21 9.48
CA VAL A 105 -3.29 -3.76 8.18
C VAL A 105 -3.95 -2.40 8.36
N VAL A 106 -3.49 -1.40 7.61
CA VAL A 106 -4.00 -0.03 7.65
C VAL A 106 -4.85 0.25 6.42
N VAL A 107 -5.99 0.92 6.61
CA VAL A 107 -6.89 1.38 5.55
C VAL A 107 -6.92 2.89 5.54
N ASP A 108 -6.56 3.50 4.41
CA ASP A 108 -6.58 4.94 4.23
C ASP A 108 -7.98 5.48 3.86
N ASP A 109 -8.10 6.81 3.78
CA ASP A 109 -9.37 7.48 3.49
C ASP A 109 -9.93 7.13 2.10
N ALA A 110 -9.09 6.70 1.16
CA ALA A 110 -9.50 6.24 -0.17
C ALA A 110 -9.85 4.74 -0.22
N GLY A 111 -9.64 4.02 0.88
CA GLY A 111 -9.80 2.56 0.96
C GLY A 111 -8.59 1.78 0.45
N ALA A 112 -7.44 2.42 0.25
CA ALA A 112 -6.20 1.72 0.00
C ALA A 112 -5.74 1.01 1.27
N VAL A 113 -5.31 -0.24 1.11
CA VAL A 113 -4.87 -1.08 2.22
C VAL A 113 -3.36 -1.25 2.18
N VAL A 114 -2.70 -1.16 3.33
CA VAL A 114 -1.25 -1.31 3.48
C VAL A 114 -0.95 -2.22 4.66
N LEU A 115 -0.20 -3.30 4.42
CA LEU A 115 0.32 -4.14 5.49
C LEU A 115 1.58 -3.54 6.10
N VAL A 116 1.63 -3.45 7.44
CA VAL A 116 2.82 -3.10 8.22
C VAL A 116 3.28 -4.34 8.98
N ASP A 117 4.05 -5.21 8.33
CA ASP A 117 4.59 -6.39 8.97
C ASP A 117 5.86 -6.10 9.79
N ARG A 118 6.10 -6.98 10.75
CA ARG A 118 7.24 -6.97 11.65
C ARG A 118 8.36 -7.84 11.09
N PRO A 119 9.59 -7.31 10.96
CA PRO A 119 10.73 -8.10 10.49
C PRO A 119 11.03 -9.27 11.42
N PRO A 120 11.52 -10.40 10.87
CA PRO A 120 11.93 -11.54 11.67
C PRO A 120 13.12 -11.19 12.56
N GLY A 121 13.04 -11.51 13.86
CA GLY A 121 14.13 -11.24 14.81
C GLY A 121 14.21 -9.79 15.31
N ALA A 122 13.19 -8.96 15.05
CA ALA A 122 13.07 -7.65 15.67
C ALA A 122 12.90 -7.75 17.20
N ASP A 123 13.68 -6.95 17.94
CA ASP A 123 13.66 -6.85 19.40
C ASP A 123 12.28 -6.43 19.94
N GLY A 124 11.97 -6.88 21.15
CA GLY A 124 10.69 -6.63 21.81
C GLY A 124 9.74 -7.82 21.74
N GLN A 125 8.73 -7.82 22.60
CA GLN A 125 7.77 -8.91 22.67
C GLN A 125 6.92 -8.94 21.40
N GLN A 126 6.83 -10.11 20.76
CA GLN A 126 5.90 -10.29 19.66
C GLN A 126 4.47 -10.15 20.20
N PRO A 127 3.65 -9.23 19.63
CA PRO A 127 2.27 -9.05 20.09
C PRO A 127 1.48 -10.36 20.03
N ALA A 128 0.60 -10.58 21.00
CA ALA A 128 -0.31 -11.71 20.98
C ALA A 128 -1.16 -11.69 19.69
N GLY A 129 -1.37 -12.86 19.08
CA GLY A 129 -2.09 -12.99 17.82
C GLY A 129 -1.27 -12.72 16.56
N SER A 130 0.03 -12.45 16.67
CA SER A 130 0.90 -12.31 15.49
C SER A 130 1.07 -13.64 14.78
N LEU A 131 0.92 -13.62 13.45
CA LEU A 131 1.00 -14.78 12.57
C LEU A 131 2.00 -14.54 11.45
N PRO A 132 2.43 -15.59 10.71
CA PRO A 132 3.12 -15.41 9.45
C PRO A 132 2.32 -14.50 8.51
N GLY A 133 2.98 -13.60 7.77
CA GLY A 133 2.30 -12.53 7.05
C GLY A 133 1.23 -12.99 6.05
N VAL A 134 1.44 -14.11 5.35
CA VAL A 134 0.41 -14.69 4.45
C VAL A 134 -0.84 -15.08 5.24
N GLU A 135 -0.68 -15.75 6.39
CA GLU A 135 -1.81 -16.11 7.24
C GLU A 135 -2.53 -14.88 7.80
N ALA A 136 -1.77 -13.86 8.22
CA ALA A 136 -2.33 -12.61 8.71
C ALA A 136 -3.16 -11.89 7.64
N LEU A 137 -2.67 -11.85 6.39
CA LEU A 137 -3.41 -11.28 5.25
C LEU A 137 -4.70 -12.04 4.99
N VAL A 138 -4.68 -13.39 4.99
CA VAL A 138 -5.91 -14.17 4.79
C VAL A 138 -6.90 -14.00 5.95
N LEU A 139 -6.41 -13.83 7.19
CA LEU A 139 -7.29 -13.47 8.31
C LEU A 139 -7.88 -12.07 8.18
N ALA A 140 -7.11 -11.10 7.69
CA ALA A 140 -7.63 -9.77 7.39
C ALA A 140 -8.71 -9.83 6.29
N VAL A 141 -8.52 -10.64 5.26
CA VAL A 141 -9.55 -10.91 4.23
C VAL A 141 -10.81 -11.47 4.88
N ARG A 142 -10.69 -12.52 5.70
CA ARG A 142 -11.83 -13.09 6.44
C ARG A 142 -12.54 -12.05 7.30
N ALA A 143 -11.80 -11.22 8.05
CA ALA A 143 -12.38 -10.20 8.91
C ALA A 143 -13.24 -9.18 8.14
N VAL A 144 -12.86 -8.83 6.91
CA VAL A 144 -13.68 -7.97 6.04
C VAL A 144 -14.95 -8.69 5.59
N TRP A 145 -14.82 -9.94 5.13
CA TRP A 145 -15.96 -10.72 4.62
C TRP A 145 -16.96 -11.12 5.72
N ASP A 146 -16.50 -11.30 6.96
CA ASP A 146 -17.35 -11.54 8.14
C ASP A 146 -18.28 -10.35 8.45
N ARG A 147 -18.00 -9.15 7.93
CA ARG A 147 -18.81 -7.93 8.12
C ARG A 147 -19.81 -7.66 6.99
N VAL A 148 -19.73 -8.38 5.87
CA VAL A 148 -20.59 -8.13 4.70
C VAL A 148 -22.04 -8.49 5.03
N ASP A 149 -22.98 -7.54 4.87
CA ASP A 149 -24.41 -7.81 5.12
C ASP A 149 -25.01 -8.64 3.98
N ALA A 150 -25.54 -9.82 4.32
CA ALA A 150 -26.24 -10.71 3.40
C ALA A 150 -27.55 -10.11 2.85
N ARG A 151 -28.15 -9.12 3.53
CA ARG A 151 -29.47 -8.55 3.18
C ARG A 151 -29.43 -7.55 2.03
N ASP A 152 -28.30 -6.86 1.84
CA ASP A 152 -28.14 -5.83 0.80
C ASP A 152 -27.91 -6.44 -0.61
N ALA A 153 -27.93 -7.76 -0.71
CA ALA A 153 -27.66 -8.46 -1.95
C ALA A 153 -28.81 -8.35 -2.98
N GLY A 154 -30.08 -8.12 -2.59
CA GLY A 154 -31.27 -7.90 -3.48
C GLY A 154 -31.58 -8.99 -4.53
N ILE A 155 -30.65 -9.92 -4.67
CA ILE A 155 -30.50 -11.17 -5.36
C ILE A 155 -30.11 -12.07 -4.19
N ALA A 156 -30.53 -13.33 -4.14
CA ALA A 156 -29.82 -14.29 -3.30
C ALA A 156 -28.38 -14.40 -3.86
N GLY A 157 -27.51 -13.46 -3.49
CA GLY A 157 -26.19 -13.26 -4.04
C GLY A 157 -25.18 -13.99 -3.16
N PRO A 158 -24.20 -14.71 -3.74
CA PRO A 158 -23.29 -15.61 -3.04
C PRO A 158 -22.19 -14.88 -2.23
N GLY A 159 -22.51 -13.76 -1.58
CA GLY A 159 -21.56 -12.83 -0.96
C GLY A 159 -20.87 -13.30 0.32
N ALA A 160 -20.96 -14.58 0.68
CA ALA A 160 -20.31 -15.17 1.85
C ALA A 160 -20.12 -16.69 1.72
N ASP A 161 -20.92 -17.35 0.87
CA ASP A 161 -20.97 -18.81 0.74
C ASP A 161 -19.61 -19.40 0.32
N GLY A 162 -18.93 -20.00 1.29
CA GLY A 162 -17.64 -20.66 1.14
C GLY A 162 -16.44 -19.71 1.05
N ILE A 163 -16.58 -18.40 1.30
CA ILE A 163 -15.40 -17.54 1.48
C ILE A 163 -14.67 -17.94 2.78
N ASP A 164 -15.41 -18.19 3.86
CA ASP A 164 -14.82 -18.67 5.12
C ASP A 164 -14.03 -19.98 4.94
N GLU A 165 -14.63 -20.95 4.25
CA GLU A 165 -13.98 -22.22 3.94
C GLU A 165 -12.72 -22.02 3.09
N ARG A 166 -12.78 -21.17 2.05
CA ARG A 166 -11.62 -20.84 1.22
C ARG A 166 -10.53 -20.10 1.99
N CYS A 167 -10.89 -19.21 2.91
CA CYS A 167 -9.93 -18.58 3.82
C CYS A 167 -9.25 -19.63 4.71
N SER A 168 -10.01 -20.58 5.27
CA SER A 168 -9.45 -21.68 6.07
C SER A 168 -8.48 -22.55 5.26
N LEU A 169 -8.87 -22.92 4.04
CA LEU A 169 -8.02 -23.70 3.13
C LEU A 169 -6.78 -22.92 2.71
N ALA A 170 -6.91 -21.64 2.33
CA ALA A 170 -5.79 -20.79 1.93
C ALA A 170 -4.77 -20.60 3.07
N ARG A 171 -5.22 -20.43 4.31
CA ARG A 171 -4.33 -20.36 5.49
C ARG A 171 -3.55 -21.64 5.73
N THR A 172 -4.17 -22.79 5.49
CA THR A 172 -3.58 -24.09 5.83
C THR A 172 -2.73 -24.65 4.69
N HIS A 173 -3.10 -24.37 3.45
CA HIS A 173 -2.52 -25.02 2.26
C HIS A 173 -1.79 -24.07 1.30
N GLY A 174 -1.97 -22.75 1.41
CA GLY A 174 -1.36 -21.77 0.50
C GLY A 174 -1.65 -22.06 -0.98
N GLY A 175 -0.74 -21.65 -1.87
CA GLY A 175 -0.70 -22.06 -3.27
C GLY A 175 -2.04 -22.02 -4.00
N ALA A 176 -2.48 -23.18 -4.51
CA ALA A 176 -3.73 -23.28 -5.25
C ALA A 176 -4.96 -22.83 -4.43
N ALA A 177 -4.99 -23.06 -3.12
CA ALA A 177 -6.10 -22.62 -2.27
C ALA A 177 -6.17 -21.08 -2.18
N LEU A 178 -5.03 -20.41 -2.16
CA LEU A 178 -4.95 -18.94 -2.19
C LEU A 178 -5.42 -18.36 -3.53
N VAL A 179 -5.08 -19.04 -4.64
CA VAL A 179 -5.56 -18.67 -5.99
C VAL A 179 -7.08 -18.85 -6.11
N GLU A 180 -7.64 -19.93 -5.55
CA GLU A 180 -9.10 -20.12 -5.54
C GLU A 180 -9.81 -19.08 -4.66
N LEU A 181 -9.20 -18.65 -3.55
CA LEU A 181 -9.72 -17.55 -2.74
C LEU A 181 -9.74 -16.23 -3.52
N ASP A 182 -8.64 -15.85 -4.19
CA ASP A 182 -8.59 -14.67 -5.05
C ASP A 182 -9.65 -14.72 -6.17
N ARG A 183 -9.80 -15.86 -6.84
CA ARG A 183 -10.84 -16.04 -7.87
C ARG A 183 -12.25 -15.86 -7.29
N ALA A 184 -12.51 -16.45 -6.12
CA ALA A 184 -13.82 -16.34 -5.47
C ALA A 184 -14.14 -14.89 -5.08
N VAL A 185 -13.18 -14.17 -4.50
CA VAL A 185 -13.32 -12.75 -4.16
C VAL A 185 -13.58 -11.91 -5.41
N ARG A 186 -12.81 -12.09 -6.50
CA ARG A 186 -13.04 -11.37 -7.76
C ARG A 186 -14.42 -11.64 -8.37
N ALA A 187 -14.93 -12.86 -8.21
CA ALA A 187 -16.23 -13.27 -8.75
C ALA A 187 -17.41 -12.78 -7.90
N ALA A 188 -17.20 -12.45 -6.61
CA ALA A 188 -18.27 -12.12 -5.69
C ALA A 188 -19.02 -10.83 -6.08
N ALA A 189 -18.29 -9.79 -6.51
CA ALA A 189 -18.87 -8.56 -7.02
C ALA A 189 -17.82 -7.71 -7.77
N PRO A 190 -18.23 -6.81 -8.68
CA PRO A 190 -17.33 -5.79 -9.20
C PRO A 190 -16.85 -4.83 -8.08
N PRO A 191 -15.56 -4.43 -8.06
CA PRO A 191 -15.05 -3.49 -7.07
C PRO A 191 -15.86 -2.19 -6.98
N ARG A 192 -16.00 -1.65 -5.77
CA ARG A 192 -16.69 -0.38 -5.49
C ARG A 192 -15.82 0.53 -4.63
N PRO A 193 -15.79 1.86 -4.89
CA PRO A 193 -15.05 2.79 -4.06
C PRO A 193 -15.48 2.71 -2.59
N VAL A 194 -14.51 2.74 -1.68
CA VAL A 194 -14.78 2.89 -0.25
C VAL A 194 -15.17 4.35 -0.02
N ARG A 195 -16.40 4.59 0.44
CA ARG A 195 -16.88 5.92 0.83
C ARG A 195 -17.27 5.85 2.29
N TRP A 196 -16.51 6.56 3.10
CA TRP A 196 -16.69 6.68 4.54
C TRP A 196 -16.27 8.08 4.95
N ASP A 197 -16.85 8.59 6.03
CA ASP A 197 -16.46 9.89 6.56
C ASP A 197 -15.09 9.74 7.26
N PRO A 198 -14.01 10.32 6.70
CA PRO A 198 -12.70 10.21 7.30
C PRO A 198 -12.70 10.91 8.68
N PRO A 199 -11.82 10.52 9.61
CA PRO A 199 -11.65 11.28 10.85
C PRO A 199 -11.44 12.77 10.52
N PRO A 200 -12.09 13.69 11.25
CA PRO A 200 -11.86 15.11 11.01
C PRO A 200 -10.36 15.38 11.16
N LEU A 201 -9.72 15.83 10.08
CA LEU A 201 -8.33 16.22 10.13
C LEU A 201 -8.21 17.36 11.17
N PRO A 202 -7.17 17.35 12.03
CA PRO A 202 -6.93 18.46 12.96
C PRO A 202 -6.62 19.78 12.23
N TYR A 203 -6.45 19.71 10.91
CA TYR A 203 -6.23 20.83 10.02
C TYR A 203 -7.36 20.88 9.00
N ALA A 204 -8.19 21.92 9.09
CA ALA A 204 -9.06 22.31 7.99
C ALA A 204 -8.20 23.12 7.02
N PHE A 205 -7.87 22.53 5.86
CA PHE A 205 -7.36 23.33 4.76
C PHE A 205 -8.52 24.15 4.23
N GLU A 206 -8.34 25.47 4.16
CA GLU A 206 -9.26 26.34 3.44
C GLU A 206 -9.35 25.78 2.02
N THR A 207 -10.43 25.07 1.73
CA THR A 207 -10.80 24.88 0.33
C THR A 207 -10.90 26.29 -0.19
N ALA A 208 -10.18 26.59 -1.27
CA ALA A 208 -10.43 27.80 -2.01
C ALA A 208 -11.86 27.66 -2.57
N ASP A 209 -12.86 27.87 -1.71
CA ASP A 209 -14.14 28.37 -2.08
C ASP A 209 -13.80 29.56 -2.94
N ARG A 210 -14.05 29.35 -4.23
CA ARG A 210 -14.00 30.33 -5.29
C ARG A 210 -14.72 31.55 -4.73
N HIS A 211 -13.97 32.46 -4.15
CA HIS A 211 -14.53 33.68 -3.62
C HIS A 211 -15.19 34.36 -4.80
N GLY A 212 -16.50 34.54 -4.63
CA GLY A 212 -17.36 35.12 -5.63
C GLY A 212 -16.83 36.47 -6.06
N THR A 213 -17.15 36.86 -7.28
CA THR A 213 -18.27 37.77 -7.50
C THR A 213 -18.38 38.04 -8.99
N ALA A 214 -19.59 37.90 -9.52
CA ALA A 214 -19.93 38.54 -10.77
C ALA A 214 -19.78 40.05 -10.59
N THR A 215 -18.74 40.64 -11.16
CA THR A 215 -18.76 42.03 -11.63
C THR A 215 -18.06 42.07 -12.98
N GLY A 216 -18.79 42.55 -13.99
CA GLY A 216 -18.29 42.67 -15.35
C GLY A 216 -17.08 43.60 -15.43
N GLY A 217 -16.04 43.13 -16.11
CA GLY A 217 -14.84 43.90 -16.39
C GLY A 217 -14.00 43.21 -17.46
N ARG A 218 -13.95 43.84 -18.63
CA ARG A 218 -13.13 43.67 -19.84
C ARG A 218 -11.89 42.73 -19.75
N PRO A 219 -11.54 41.98 -20.82
CA PRO A 219 -10.40 41.07 -20.81
C PRO A 219 -9.09 41.87 -20.79
N GLY A 220 -8.47 41.91 -19.62
CA GLY A 220 -7.12 42.43 -19.41
C GLY A 220 -6.13 41.27 -19.37
N THR A 221 -5.22 41.28 -20.33
CA THR A 221 -4.04 40.42 -20.49
C THR A 221 -3.29 40.23 -19.16
N GLN A 222 -3.35 39.05 -18.55
CA GLN A 222 -2.47 38.69 -17.44
C GLN A 222 -1.49 37.59 -17.87
N GLY A 223 -0.22 37.96 -17.83
CA GLY A 223 0.92 37.14 -18.18
C GLY A 223 0.95 35.86 -17.35
N THR A 224 0.91 34.73 -18.05
CA THR A 224 1.17 33.42 -17.46
C THR A 224 2.66 33.34 -17.17
N LEU A 225 3.02 33.38 -15.88
CA LEU A 225 4.39 33.15 -15.44
C LEU A 225 4.85 31.77 -15.95
N PRO A 226 6.08 31.66 -16.52
CA PRO A 226 6.56 30.46 -17.21
C PRO A 226 6.62 29.21 -16.32
N VAL A 227 6.68 29.40 -15.00
CA VAL A 227 6.75 28.34 -13.98
C VAL A 227 5.45 27.54 -13.90
N GLY A 228 4.29 28.17 -14.11
CA GLY A 228 2.99 27.48 -14.05
C GLY A 228 2.78 26.51 -15.21
N ARG A 229 3.24 26.86 -16.41
CA ARG A 229 3.24 25.94 -17.56
C ARG A 229 4.27 24.81 -17.38
N LEU A 230 5.42 25.10 -16.78
CA LEU A 230 6.44 24.11 -16.53
C LEU A 230 5.96 23.03 -15.54
N LEU A 231 5.27 23.43 -14.46
CA LEU A 231 4.71 22.48 -13.49
C LEU A 231 3.59 21.62 -14.07
N VAL A 232 2.71 22.21 -14.89
CA VAL A 232 1.66 21.46 -15.59
C VAL A 232 2.27 20.50 -16.61
N ALA A 233 3.28 20.94 -17.37
CA ALA A 233 3.98 20.09 -18.33
C ALA A 233 4.76 18.95 -17.65
N CYS A 234 5.43 19.20 -16.53
CA CYS A 234 6.11 18.16 -15.75
C CYS A 234 5.12 17.14 -15.19
N ARG A 235 3.97 17.60 -14.70
CA ARG A 235 2.89 16.73 -14.22
C ARG A 235 2.33 15.87 -15.34
N ASP A 236 2.07 16.44 -16.51
CA ASP A 236 1.58 15.70 -17.69
C ASP A 236 2.59 14.67 -18.20
N VAL A 237 3.88 14.98 -18.15
CA VAL A 237 4.96 14.04 -18.53
C VAL A 237 5.09 12.92 -17.49
N LEU A 238 4.89 13.21 -16.21
CA LEU A 238 4.90 12.22 -15.13
C LEU A 238 3.71 11.27 -15.17
N THR A 239 2.51 11.79 -15.45
CA THR A 239 1.28 10.98 -15.48
C THR A 239 1.09 10.24 -16.80
N SER A 240 1.52 10.83 -17.92
CA SER A 240 1.19 10.34 -19.25
C SER A 240 2.40 9.80 -20.05
N GLY A 241 3.59 9.74 -19.43
CA GLY A 241 4.82 9.26 -20.05
C GLY A 241 5.47 10.26 -21.01
N VAL A 242 6.74 10.03 -21.33
CA VAL A 242 7.52 10.86 -22.26
C VAL A 242 7.17 10.47 -23.70
N PRO A 243 6.76 11.40 -24.57
CA PRO A 243 6.53 11.11 -25.98
C PRO A 243 7.89 10.94 -26.70
N LEU A 244 8.16 9.73 -27.20
CA LEU A 244 9.34 9.39 -27.99
C LEU A 244 8.89 8.74 -29.30
N ALA A 245 9.24 9.36 -30.45
CA ALA A 245 9.00 8.84 -31.79
C ALA A 245 7.55 8.34 -32.07
N GLY A 246 6.55 9.09 -31.61
CA GLY A 246 5.13 8.76 -31.82
C GLY A 246 4.54 7.72 -30.86
N ARG A 247 5.30 7.25 -29.86
CA ARG A 247 4.81 6.38 -28.78
C ARG A 247 5.10 7.00 -27.41
N ARG A 248 4.21 6.78 -26.43
CA ARG A 248 4.40 7.21 -25.04
C ARG A 248 5.20 6.15 -24.30
N VAL A 249 6.36 6.52 -23.76
CA VAL A 249 7.22 5.63 -22.99
C VAL A 249 7.11 6.04 -21.52
N GLY A 250 6.87 5.07 -20.64
CA GLY A 250 6.80 5.32 -19.20
C GLY A 250 8.09 5.94 -18.66
N VAL A 251 7.98 6.93 -17.77
CA VAL A 251 9.11 7.72 -17.25
C VAL A 251 10.20 6.83 -16.62
N ARG A 252 9.80 5.73 -15.97
CA ARG A 252 10.73 4.72 -15.43
C ARG A 252 11.67 4.17 -16.49
N ALA A 253 11.17 3.78 -17.66
CA ALA A 253 12.00 3.21 -18.72
C ALA A 253 13.02 4.23 -19.27
N VAL A 254 12.63 5.50 -19.36
CA VAL A 254 13.54 6.59 -19.80
C VAL A 254 14.66 6.81 -18.77
N VAL A 255 14.31 6.84 -17.48
CA VAL A 255 15.29 6.99 -16.39
C VAL A 255 16.26 5.80 -16.35
N THR A 256 15.75 4.56 -16.47
CA THR A 256 16.60 3.37 -16.49
C THR A 256 17.58 3.40 -17.66
N VAL A 257 17.13 3.74 -18.87
CA VAL A 257 18.02 3.86 -20.04
C VAL A 257 19.07 4.94 -19.83
N LEU A 258 18.69 6.08 -19.27
CA LEU A 258 19.61 7.20 -19.02
C LEU A 258 20.68 6.84 -17.99
N VAL A 259 20.31 6.15 -16.91
CA VAL A 259 21.25 5.65 -15.89
C VAL A 259 22.18 4.59 -16.48
N VAL A 260 21.66 3.66 -17.28
CA VAL A 260 22.49 2.62 -17.93
C VAL A 260 23.49 3.24 -18.91
N VAL A 261 23.06 4.19 -19.73
CA VAL A 261 23.94 4.89 -20.67
C VAL A 261 24.99 5.71 -19.92
N ALA A 262 24.61 6.45 -18.87
CA ALA A 262 25.55 7.20 -18.05
C ALA A 262 26.57 6.28 -17.35
N GLY A 263 26.12 5.16 -16.79
CA GLY A 263 26.99 4.14 -16.20
C GLY A 263 27.95 3.51 -17.22
N LEU A 264 27.49 3.27 -18.45
CA LEU A 264 28.33 2.74 -19.53
C LEU A 264 29.41 3.75 -19.96
N VAL A 265 29.08 5.04 -20.04
CA VAL A 265 30.04 6.11 -20.38
C VAL A 265 31.09 6.28 -19.28
N VAL A 266 30.69 6.21 -18.01
CA VAL A 266 31.63 6.26 -16.87
C VAL A 266 32.54 5.03 -16.86
N ALA A 267 32.00 3.84 -17.12
CA ALA A 267 32.80 2.61 -17.21
C ALA A 267 33.81 2.64 -18.38
N VAL A 268 33.42 3.17 -19.54
CA VAL A 268 34.31 3.30 -20.72
C VAL A 268 35.40 4.34 -20.50
N THR A 269 35.11 5.44 -19.80
CA THR A 269 36.10 6.49 -19.51
C THR A 269 37.08 6.07 -18.43
N GLN A 270 36.66 5.30 -17.42
CA GLN A 270 37.56 4.74 -16.41
C GLN A 270 38.36 3.51 -16.90
N GLY A 271 37.81 2.72 -17.83
CA GLY A 271 38.51 1.59 -18.45
C GLY A 271 39.61 1.99 -19.44
N ARG A 272 39.60 3.24 -19.94
CA ARG A 272 40.64 3.78 -20.84
C ARG A 272 41.83 4.43 -20.13
N GLY A 273 41.80 4.50 -18.80
CA GLY A 273 42.85 5.09 -17.96
C GLY A 273 43.75 4.09 -17.23
N ARG A 274 43.71 2.81 -17.60
CA ARG A 274 44.63 1.75 -17.17
C ARG A 274 45.35 1.19 -18.39
#